data_AF-A0A5S5DT14-F1
#
_entry.id   AF-A0A5S5DT14-F1
#
_cell.length_a   1.000
_cell.length_b   1.000
_cell.length_c   1.000
_cell.angle_alpha   90.00
_cell.angle_beta   90.00
_cell.angle_gamma   90.00
#
_symmetry.space_group_name_H-M   'P 1'
#
loop_
_entity.id
_entity.type
_entity.pdbx_description
1 polymer ?
#
loop_
_entity_poly.entity_id
_entity_poly.type
_entity_poly.pdbx_seq_one_letter_code
_entity_poly.pdbx_strand_id
1 'polypeptide(L)'
;MRNKFLILCFIIISPLQIFSQSNKTCESSGEDLLEDLNSITKCSIEESKSDSKTSKTKNVSVVVSSRRRVIRKRDAATGLFTTNYTHKLNGLSKKNNIIDNLSLNNAEGLKIIPFDFVDEIPLFKSCEKVSIYQQSKCFKKELSSHIKKYLRYPEEAYERSIQGKVLVYFIINKDGSIGKMNIRSPYKGKLLGEEAERIIKKLPKFKPGKHNGSEVTVKYGLPITFRIPGVKPSNIKKATKNIELKEIYAFNELETLPQFEFCKKSNDTSLDCFNKQLVQHIQENFAYPSDAVDNNIHGVVNVRFVINKDGEVVNIQTKGPANGKILEIAARNLIEKLPKFKSGTKNGNSVNVKYSFPVNFELD
;
A
#
# COMPACT_ATOMS: atom_id res chain seq x y z
N MET A 1 -74.94 -29.42 -17.15
CA MET A 1 -75.65 -28.89 -15.97
C MET A 1 -74.77 -27.78 -15.38
N ARG A 2 -75.08 -26.50 -15.63
CA ARG A 2 -75.70 -25.52 -14.68
C ARG A 2 -74.98 -25.50 -13.32
N ASN A 3 -74.57 -24.38 -12.71
CA ASN A 3 -74.77 -22.94 -12.97
C ASN A 3 -73.81 -22.09 -12.11
N LYS A 4 -73.64 -20.82 -12.51
CA LYS A 4 -72.93 -19.70 -11.86
C LYS A 4 -73.68 -19.08 -10.66
N PHE A 5 -72.98 -18.25 -9.85
CA PHE A 5 -73.29 -16.89 -9.32
C PHE A 5 -72.52 -16.67 -7.98
N LEU A 6 -71.61 -15.71 -7.73
CA LEU A 6 -71.54 -14.24 -7.89
C LEU A 6 -72.40 -13.47 -6.85
N ILE A 7 -71.78 -13.02 -5.73
CA ILE A 7 -72.22 -11.82 -4.96
C ILE A 7 -70.99 -11.01 -4.51
N LEU A 8 -71.09 -9.72 -4.80
CA LEU A 8 -70.19 -8.60 -4.59
C LEU A 8 -70.63 -7.85 -3.31
N CYS A 9 -69.71 -7.37 -2.46
CA CYS A 9 -70.01 -6.27 -1.52
C CYS A 9 -68.77 -5.40 -1.28
N PHE A 10 -68.83 -4.21 -1.88
CA PHE A 10 -68.02 -3.01 -1.63
C PHE A 10 -68.38 -2.43 -0.26
N ILE A 11 -67.39 -2.12 0.60
CA ILE A 11 -67.51 -1.03 1.58
C ILE A 11 -66.16 -0.26 1.64
N ILE A 12 -66.20 0.93 1.05
CA ILE A 12 -65.26 2.05 1.19
C ILE A 12 -65.44 2.66 2.58
N ILE A 13 -64.37 2.77 3.39
CA ILE A 13 -64.24 3.76 4.47
C ILE A 13 -62.76 4.19 4.60
N SER A 14 -62.44 5.35 4.02
CA SER A 14 -61.50 6.36 4.56
C SER A 14 -62.38 7.58 4.93
N PRO A 15 -61.95 8.62 5.69
CA PRO A 15 -60.58 9.10 5.92
C PRO A 15 -60.27 9.62 7.36
N LEU A 16 -59.00 9.99 7.63
CA LEU A 16 -58.55 11.29 8.16
C LEU A 16 -57.16 11.19 8.82
N GLN A 17 -56.24 12.01 8.31
CA GLN A 17 -54.98 12.36 8.92
C GLN A 17 -55.21 13.48 9.94
N ILE A 18 -54.57 13.42 11.12
CA ILE A 18 -54.07 14.62 11.83
C ILE A 18 -52.70 14.30 12.47
N PHE A 19 -51.80 15.27 12.34
CA PHE A 19 -50.44 15.37 12.83
C PHE A 19 -50.31 15.34 14.36
N SER A 20 -49.14 14.89 14.85
CA SER A 20 -48.49 15.51 16.00
C SER A 20 -46.96 15.36 15.90
N GLN A 21 -46.26 16.50 15.87
CA GLN A 21 -44.83 16.60 16.17
C GLN A 21 -44.66 16.78 17.68
N SER A 22 -43.70 16.08 18.28
CA SER A 22 -42.85 16.71 19.28
C SER A 22 -41.46 16.07 19.28
N ASN A 23 -40.46 16.94 19.16
CA ASN A 23 -39.04 16.64 19.31
C ASN A 23 -38.72 16.31 20.78
N LYS A 24 -37.85 15.33 21.00
CA LYS A 24 -36.76 15.42 21.98
C LYS A 24 -35.66 14.40 21.64
N THR A 25 -34.48 14.95 21.41
CA THR A 25 -33.18 14.31 21.22
C THR A 25 -32.73 13.57 22.48
N CYS A 26 -31.90 12.53 22.30
CA CYS A 26 -30.83 12.16 23.23
C CYS A 26 -29.62 11.66 22.44
N GLU A 27 -28.47 12.14 22.91
CA GLU A 27 -27.11 11.98 22.41
C GLU A 27 -26.50 10.59 22.67
N SER A 28 -25.39 10.38 21.99
CA SER A 28 -24.61 9.18 21.72
C SER A 28 -24.10 8.34 22.91
N SER A 29 -23.77 7.08 22.62
CA SER A 29 -22.36 6.65 22.72
C SER A 29 -22.00 5.79 21.51
N GLY A 30 -20.95 6.24 20.82
CA GLY A 30 -20.55 5.76 19.50
C GLY A 30 -19.96 4.37 19.54
N GLU A 31 -20.47 3.52 18.65
CA GLU A 31 -19.85 2.26 18.27
C GLU A 31 -19.29 2.41 16.86
N ASP A 32 -17.96 2.44 16.77
CA ASP A 32 -17.23 2.57 15.52
C ASP A 32 -17.52 1.40 14.57
N LEU A 33 -18.14 1.77 13.46
CA LEU A 33 -18.51 0.95 12.33
C LEU A 33 -17.26 0.67 11.48
N LEU A 34 -16.60 -0.48 11.69
CA LEU A 34 -15.55 -0.94 10.78
C LEU A 34 -16.08 -1.06 9.35
N GLU A 35 -15.37 -0.41 8.43
CA GLU A 35 -15.73 -0.18 7.02
C GLU A 35 -15.51 -1.44 6.15
N ASP A 36 -16.51 -1.78 5.34
CA ASP A 36 -16.38 -2.73 4.24
C ASP A 36 -16.07 -1.97 2.95
N LEU A 37 -14.87 -2.17 2.41
CA LEU A 37 -14.26 -1.30 1.39
C LEU A 37 -14.66 -1.60 -0.06
N ASN A 38 -15.65 -2.46 -0.33
CA ASN A 38 -15.97 -2.82 -1.73
C ASN A 38 -17.48 -2.85 -2.02
N SER A 39 -18.17 -1.71 -1.91
CA SER A 39 -19.41 -1.52 -2.69
C SER A 39 -19.79 -0.06 -2.92
N ILE A 40 -20.28 0.21 -4.15
CA ILE A 40 -21.05 1.36 -4.70
C ILE A 40 -20.31 2.11 -5.83
N THR A 41 -20.90 2.60 -6.94
CA THR A 41 -22.08 2.25 -7.80
C THR A 41 -21.89 2.98 -9.15
N LYS A 42 -22.46 2.43 -10.23
CA LYS A 42 -22.66 3.00 -11.59
C LYS A 42 -21.39 3.54 -12.29
N CYS A 43 -20.67 2.67 -13.00
CA CYS A 43 -20.03 3.13 -14.24
C CYS A 43 -21.07 3.11 -15.35
N SER A 44 -21.36 4.27 -15.96
CA SER A 44 -22.04 4.37 -17.24
C SER A 44 -21.01 4.39 -18.35
N ILE A 45 -21.23 3.60 -19.41
CA ILE A 45 -20.50 3.72 -20.66
C ILE A 45 -21.11 4.93 -21.38
N GLU A 46 -20.34 5.99 -21.60
CA GLU A 46 -20.77 7.07 -22.50
C GLU A 46 -20.37 6.72 -23.93
N GLU A 47 -21.35 6.47 -24.79
CA GLU A 47 -21.13 6.40 -26.23
C GLU A 47 -20.97 7.82 -26.79
N SER A 48 -19.78 8.14 -27.28
CA SER A 48 -19.56 9.39 -28.02
C SER A 48 -20.41 9.40 -29.29
N LYS A 49 -21.40 10.28 -29.37
CA LYS A 49 -22.15 10.56 -30.61
C LYS A 49 -21.29 11.42 -31.54
N SER A 50 -20.97 10.91 -32.72
CA SER A 50 -20.60 11.73 -33.88
C SER A 50 -20.95 11.00 -35.18
N ASP A 51 -21.41 11.77 -36.15
CA ASP A 51 -22.06 11.35 -37.37
C ASP A 51 -21.24 10.43 -38.29
N SER A 52 -21.97 9.51 -38.92
CA SER A 52 -21.72 8.76 -40.16
C SER A 52 -20.28 8.38 -40.57
N LYS A 53 -20.07 7.05 -40.66
CA LYS A 53 -19.09 6.31 -41.51
C LYS A 53 -17.61 6.29 -41.10
N THR A 54 -17.28 5.83 -39.88
CA THR A 54 -16.07 4.99 -39.65
C THR A 54 -16.25 4.11 -38.40
N SER A 55 -16.97 2.99 -38.53
CA SER A 55 -17.19 2.04 -37.43
C SER A 55 -15.97 1.11 -37.28
N LYS A 56 -14.98 1.48 -36.47
CA LYS A 56 -13.97 0.60 -35.85
C LYS A 56 -13.02 1.46 -35.00
N THR A 57 -13.38 1.72 -33.75
CA THR A 57 -12.52 2.10 -32.58
C THR A 57 -13.31 2.97 -31.57
N LYS A 58 -14.36 2.41 -30.95
CA LYS A 58 -14.95 3.04 -29.75
C LYS A 58 -14.14 2.59 -28.52
N ASN A 59 -13.32 3.50 -27.98
CA ASN A 59 -12.62 3.27 -26.71
C ASN A 59 -13.56 3.61 -25.55
N VAL A 60 -13.49 2.85 -24.45
CA VAL A 60 -14.36 3.06 -23.29
C VAL A 60 -13.86 4.22 -22.44
N SER A 61 -14.74 5.14 -22.05
CA SER A 61 -14.53 6.02 -20.92
C SER A 61 -15.07 5.35 -19.65
N VAL A 62 -14.29 5.40 -18.58
CA VAL A 62 -14.68 4.81 -17.29
C VAL A 62 -14.84 5.92 -16.28
N VAL A 63 -16.05 6.13 -15.77
CA VAL A 63 -16.31 7.08 -14.68
C VAL A 63 -16.29 6.35 -13.34
N VAL A 64 -15.62 6.93 -12.35
CA VAL A 64 -15.50 6.40 -10.99
C VAL A 64 -15.78 7.50 -9.96
N SER A 65 -16.67 7.23 -8.99
CA SER A 65 -17.12 8.21 -7.98
C SER A 65 -16.75 7.83 -6.54
N SER A 66 -16.99 8.73 -5.59
CA SER A 66 -16.51 8.66 -4.19
C SER A 66 -17.48 8.01 -3.17
N ARG A 67 -18.70 7.59 -3.52
CA ARG A 67 -19.71 7.08 -2.54
C ARG A 67 -19.38 5.68 -1.97
N ARG A 68 -19.53 5.50 -0.65
CA ARG A 68 -19.32 4.21 0.10
C ARG A 68 -20.63 3.64 0.69
N ARG A 69 -20.80 2.30 0.73
CA ARG A 69 -21.71 1.60 1.68
C ARG A 69 -20.92 0.91 2.78
N VAL A 70 -21.52 0.79 3.98
CA VAL A 70 -20.90 0.19 5.18
C VAL A 70 -21.51 -1.18 5.51
N ILE A 71 -20.67 -2.19 5.81
CA ILE A 71 -21.07 -3.49 6.41
C ILE A 71 -20.11 -3.82 7.57
N ARG A 72 -20.66 -4.25 8.74
CA ARG A 72 -19.94 -4.52 10.01
C ARG A 72 -19.22 -5.89 10.06
N LYS A 73 -18.06 -5.96 10.75
CA LYS A 73 -17.26 -7.18 11.03
C LYS A 73 -17.17 -7.54 12.53
N ARG A 74 -16.71 -8.78 12.85
CA ARG A 74 -16.17 -9.22 14.16
C ARG A 74 -14.84 -10.01 14.03
N ASP A 75 -13.85 -9.58 14.82
CA ASP A 75 -12.84 -10.24 15.70
C ASP A 75 -12.22 -11.61 15.36
N ALA A 76 -10.99 -12.00 15.75
CA ALA A 76 -9.78 -11.38 16.33
C ALA A 76 -8.64 -12.43 16.19
N ALA A 77 -7.36 -12.03 16.10
CA ALA A 77 -6.23 -12.99 16.04
C ALA A 77 -5.08 -12.63 17.00
N THR A 78 -4.77 -13.56 17.89
CA THR A 78 -3.62 -13.60 18.82
C THR A 78 -2.31 -13.99 18.11
N GLY A 79 -1.21 -13.29 18.41
CA GLY A 79 0.12 -13.52 17.80
C GLY A 79 1.02 -14.49 18.58
N LEU A 80 1.58 -15.49 17.88
CA LEU A 80 2.61 -16.41 18.36
C LEU A 80 4.00 -16.02 17.82
N PHE A 81 5.03 -16.08 18.68
CA PHE A 81 6.45 -15.95 18.33
C PHE A 81 7.11 -17.34 18.25
N THR A 82 7.81 -17.63 17.14
CA THR A 82 8.75 -18.75 17.05
C THR A 82 10.15 -18.22 16.78
N THR A 83 11.10 -18.56 17.64
CA THR A 83 12.54 -18.40 17.42
C THR A 83 13.09 -19.68 16.82
N ASN A 84 13.77 -19.61 15.66
CA ASN A 84 14.95 -20.43 15.33
C ASN A 84 15.56 -20.08 13.96
N TYR A 85 16.85 -20.45 13.83
CA TYR A 85 17.78 -20.39 12.69
C TYR A 85 18.61 -19.11 12.57
N THR A 86 19.89 -19.10 12.99
CA THR A 86 21.13 -19.71 12.44
C THR A 86 21.64 -19.10 11.15
N HIS A 87 22.94 -18.81 11.20
CA HIS A 87 23.78 -18.10 10.27
C HIS A 87 23.79 -18.67 8.85
N LYS A 88 23.63 -17.77 7.86
CA LYS A 88 24.31 -17.88 6.57
C LYS A 88 24.47 -16.48 5.96
N LEU A 89 25.60 -15.84 6.27
CA LEU A 89 26.11 -14.71 5.50
C LEU A 89 27.52 -15.09 5.08
N ASN A 90 27.66 -15.48 3.81
CA ASN A 90 28.93 -15.42 3.10
C ASN A 90 28.68 -14.69 1.79
N GLY A 91 29.53 -13.71 1.51
CA GLY A 91 29.63 -13.03 0.23
C GLY A 91 29.28 -11.55 0.28
N LEU A 92 30.24 -10.73 0.69
CA LEU A 92 30.75 -9.58 -0.09
C LEU A 92 31.81 -8.84 0.74
N SER A 93 33.04 -9.36 0.70
CA SER A 93 34.25 -8.60 0.95
C SER A 93 34.91 -8.33 -0.39
N LYS A 94 34.99 -7.04 -0.77
CA LYS A 94 36.14 -6.40 -1.43
C LYS A 94 35.74 -5.01 -1.94
N LYS A 95 36.25 -3.98 -1.24
CA LYS A 95 37.14 -2.96 -1.81
C LYS A 95 37.65 -2.07 -0.67
N ASN A 96 38.92 -2.28 -0.31
CA ASN A 96 39.70 -1.34 0.47
C ASN A 96 40.41 -0.36 -0.48
N ASN A 97 40.82 0.77 0.11
CA ASN A 97 41.85 1.73 -0.31
C ASN A 97 41.37 2.93 -1.12
N ILE A 98 40.91 3.96 -0.40
CA ILE A 98 41.36 5.34 -0.62
C ILE A 98 41.71 5.90 0.76
N ILE A 99 42.98 5.79 1.14
CA ILE A 99 43.59 6.75 2.06
C ILE A 99 44.36 7.69 1.12
N ASP A 100 43.91 8.94 1.02
CA ASP A 100 44.83 10.06 1.11
C ASP A 100 44.07 11.39 1.17
N ASN A 101 44.59 12.24 2.04
CA ASN A 101 44.29 13.66 2.20
C ASN A 101 42.91 14.04 2.73
N LEU A 102 42.84 14.23 4.05
CA LEU A 102 42.05 15.30 4.63
C LEU A 102 42.81 15.91 5.81
N SER A 103 43.28 17.12 5.57
CA SER A 103 43.96 18.02 6.49
C SER A 103 43.24 18.16 7.83
N LEU A 104 44.03 18.12 8.90
CA LEU A 104 43.63 18.51 10.24
C LEU A 104 43.42 20.04 10.28
N ASN A 105 42.17 20.47 10.13
CA ASN A 105 41.75 21.80 10.54
C ASN A 105 40.90 21.66 11.80
N ASN A 106 41.39 22.24 12.89
CA ASN A 106 40.73 22.30 14.19
C ASN A 106 39.32 22.86 14.07
N ALA A 107 38.34 21.98 14.22
CA ALA A 107 37.05 22.26 14.83
C ALA A 107 36.90 21.23 15.94
N GLU A 108 36.65 21.65 17.17
CA GLU A 108 36.31 20.79 18.31
C GLU A 108 34.93 20.13 18.08
N GLY A 109 34.88 19.24 17.09
CA GLY A 109 33.66 18.72 16.48
C GLY A 109 33.51 17.22 16.74
N LEU A 110 32.54 16.88 17.59
CA LEU A 110 31.93 15.57 17.83
C LEU A 110 32.37 14.44 16.86
N LYS A 111 33.47 13.76 17.19
CA LYS A 111 33.90 12.52 16.51
C LYS A 111 32.92 11.40 16.89
N ILE A 112 31.88 11.21 16.08
CA ILE A 112 30.90 10.13 16.28
C ILE A 112 31.56 8.79 15.92
N ILE A 113 31.70 7.88 16.88
CA ILE A 113 32.39 6.59 16.70
C ILE A 113 31.34 5.47 16.58
N PRO A 114 31.46 4.51 15.64
CA PRO A 114 30.54 3.38 15.60
C PRO A 114 30.73 2.44 16.80
N PHE A 115 29.65 1.81 17.26
CA PHE A 115 29.62 0.94 18.45
C PHE A 115 30.67 -0.18 18.46
N ASP A 116 31.09 -0.69 17.30
CA ASP A 116 32.06 -1.78 17.23
C ASP A 116 33.52 -1.32 17.36
N PHE A 117 33.79 -0.01 17.41
CA PHE A 117 35.15 0.56 17.45
C PHE A 117 35.48 1.32 18.75
N VAL A 118 34.60 1.27 19.75
CA VAL A 118 34.86 1.87 21.06
C VAL A 118 35.51 0.86 22.00
N ASP A 119 36.36 1.33 22.92
CA ASP A 119 37.05 0.47 23.87
C ASP A 119 36.09 0.00 24.97
N GLU A 120 35.24 0.92 25.45
CA GLU A 120 34.09 0.63 26.32
C GLU A 120 32.80 1.00 25.58
N ILE A 121 31.90 0.03 25.40
CA ILE A 121 30.60 0.29 24.78
C ILE A 121 29.66 1.05 25.72
N PRO A 122 28.69 1.81 25.19
CA PRO A 122 27.60 2.32 26.00
C PRO A 122 26.80 1.17 26.63
N LEU A 123 26.40 1.33 27.90
CA LEU A 123 25.70 0.27 28.66
C LEU A 123 24.43 0.75 29.32
N PHE A 124 23.47 -0.16 29.48
CA PHE A 124 22.38 0.01 30.44
C PHE A 124 22.93 -0.15 31.86
N LYS A 125 22.34 0.54 32.83
CA LYS A 125 22.69 0.39 34.26
C LYS A 125 22.67 -1.07 34.73
N SER A 126 21.74 -1.87 34.21
CA SER A 126 21.62 -3.31 34.50
C SER A 126 22.80 -4.15 34.00
N CYS A 127 23.54 -3.66 33.00
CA CYS A 127 24.66 -4.36 32.39
C CYS A 127 26.04 -3.97 32.95
N GLU A 128 26.13 -2.98 33.84
CA GLU A 128 27.42 -2.48 34.36
C GLU A 128 28.18 -3.53 35.17
N LYS A 129 27.46 -4.35 35.94
CA LYS A 129 28.04 -5.39 36.81
C LYS A 129 28.33 -6.70 36.08
N VAL A 130 27.96 -6.78 34.79
CA VAL A 130 28.19 -7.96 33.97
C VAL A 130 29.64 -7.95 33.49
N SER A 131 30.24 -9.15 33.38
CA SER A 131 31.61 -9.30 32.90
C SER A 131 31.78 -8.71 31.49
N ILE A 132 32.93 -8.07 31.25
CA ILE A 132 33.21 -7.28 30.03
C ILE A 132 32.89 -8.06 28.75
N TYR A 133 33.30 -9.32 28.67
CA TYR A 133 33.06 -10.19 27.51
C TYR A 133 31.56 -10.49 27.26
N GLN A 134 30.69 -10.31 28.25
CA GLN A 134 29.24 -10.50 28.14
C GLN A 134 28.46 -9.18 28.02
N GLN A 135 29.09 -8.02 28.23
CA GLN A 135 28.42 -6.73 28.24
C GLN A 135 27.72 -6.42 26.91
N SER A 136 28.33 -6.70 25.76
CA SER A 136 27.70 -6.54 24.44
C SER A 136 26.45 -7.41 24.28
N LYS A 137 26.49 -8.65 24.79
CA LYS A 137 25.34 -9.55 24.81
C LYS A 137 24.23 -9.03 25.74
N CYS A 138 24.61 -8.54 26.92
CA CYS A 138 23.67 -7.93 27.86
C CYS A 138 22.99 -6.71 27.24
N PHE A 139 23.75 -5.78 26.63
CA PHE A 139 23.23 -4.60 25.96
C PHE A 139 22.18 -4.95 24.90
N LYS A 140 22.51 -5.89 24.00
CA LYS A 140 21.59 -6.34 22.95
C LYS A 140 20.32 -6.99 23.53
N LYS A 141 20.45 -7.75 24.62
CA LYS A 141 19.33 -8.40 25.31
C LYS A 141 18.39 -7.36 25.95
N GLU A 142 18.93 -6.41 26.70
CA GLU A 142 18.17 -5.35 27.36
C GLU A 142 17.46 -4.46 26.33
N LEU A 143 18.15 -4.09 25.25
CA LEU A 143 17.55 -3.32 24.16
C LEU A 143 16.40 -4.10 23.48
N SER A 144 16.59 -5.39 23.23
CA SER A 144 15.52 -6.25 22.69
C SER A 144 14.33 -6.36 23.64
N SER A 145 14.58 -6.50 24.95
CA SER A 145 13.56 -6.55 25.99
C SER A 145 12.76 -5.25 26.04
N HIS A 146 13.45 -4.10 26.00
CA HIS A 146 12.84 -2.78 25.93
C HIS A 146 11.92 -2.65 24.72
N ILE A 147 12.40 -3.01 23.53
CA ILE A 147 11.59 -2.95 22.31
C ILE A 147 10.35 -3.82 22.46
N LYS A 148 10.48 -5.07 22.90
CA LYS A 148 9.33 -5.96 23.12
C LYS A 148 8.31 -5.38 24.09
N LYS A 149 8.77 -4.76 25.17
CA LYS A 149 7.90 -4.16 26.19
C LYS A 149 7.11 -2.97 25.66
N TYR A 150 7.71 -2.15 24.81
CA TYR A 150 7.11 -0.90 24.34
C TYR A 150 6.54 -0.96 22.93
N LEU A 151 6.76 -2.03 22.17
CA LEU A 151 6.29 -2.21 20.81
C LEU A 151 4.75 -2.26 20.78
N ARG A 152 4.15 -1.36 20.01
CA ARG A 152 2.73 -1.38 19.67
C ARG A 152 2.61 -1.32 18.15
N TYR A 153 1.86 -2.25 17.56
CA TYR A 153 1.64 -2.19 16.11
C TYR A 153 0.66 -1.04 15.83
N PRO A 154 1.00 -0.04 14.98
CA PRO A 154 0.06 1.03 14.64
C PRO A 154 -1.18 0.44 13.95
N GLU A 155 -2.37 0.82 14.41
CA GLU A 155 -3.65 0.28 13.95
C GLU A 155 -3.83 0.44 12.44
N GLU A 156 -3.65 1.65 11.92
CA GLU A 156 -3.69 1.91 10.47
C GLU A 156 -2.70 1.05 9.66
N ALA A 157 -1.52 0.78 10.20
CA ALA A 157 -0.53 -0.06 9.53
C ALA A 157 -0.93 -1.54 9.57
N TYR A 158 -1.59 -1.96 10.64
CA TYR A 158 -2.12 -3.31 10.82
C TYR A 158 -3.27 -3.58 9.85
N GLU A 159 -4.27 -2.70 9.80
CA GLU A 159 -5.42 -2.78 8.90
C GLU A 159 -4.98 -2.81 7.43
N ARG A 160 -4.02 -1.95 7.07
CA ARG A 160 -3.47 -1.90 5.71
C ARG A 160 -2.51 -3.04 5.42
N SER A 161 -2.27 -3.98 6.33
CA SER A 161 -1.30 -5.09 6.17
C SER A 161 0.11 -4.62 5.79
N ILE A 162 0.51 -3.44 6.25
CA ILE A 162 1.84 -2.85 6.01
C ILE A 162 2.81 -3.50 6.97
N GLN A 163 3.82 -4.19 6.47
CA GLN A 163 4.80 -4.93 7.28
C GLN A 163 6.23 -4.64 6.81
N GLY A 164 7.22 -5.07 7.58
CA GLY A 164 8.61 -5.05 7.15
C GLY A 164 9.60 -4.66 8.24
N LYS A 165 10.85 -4.45 7.81
CA LYS A 165 11.95 -4.07 8.69
C LYS A 165 12.16 -2.56 8.64
N VAL A 166 12.12 -1.94 9.81
CA VAL A 166 12.51 -0.54 10.01
C VAL A 166 13.95 -0.53 10.50
N LEU A 167 14.85 0.12 9.76
CA LEU A 167 16.23 0.28 10.19
C LEU A 167 16.35 1.58 10.98
N VAL A 168 16.71 1.47 12.25
CA VAL A 168 16.91 2.60 13.15
C VAL A 168 18.41 2.79 13.34
N TYR A 169 18.89 4.00 13.15
CA TYR A 169 20.21 4.45 13.59
C TYR A 169 20.03 5.58 14.57
N PHE A 170 20.71 5.53 15.71
CA PHE A 170 20.66 6.60 16.70
C PHE A 170 22.03 6.83 17.32
N ILE A 171 22.20 8.03 17.86
CA ILE A 171 23.42 8.48 18.52
C ILE A 171 23.22 8.41 20.02
N ILE A 172 24.19 7.87 20.73
CA ILE A 172 24.32 7.94 22.18
C ILE A 172 25.39 8.99 22.48
N ASN A 173 24.99 10.10 23.07
CA ASN A 173 25.87 11.21 23.38
C ASN A 173 26.82 10.86 24.54
N LYS A 174 27.86 11.69 24.73
CA LYS A 174 28.81 11.59 25.85
C LYS A 174 28.18 11.70 27.24
N ASP A 175 26.99 12.29 27.37
CA ASP A 175 26.21 12.31 28.62
C ASP A 175 25.29 11.08 28.79
N GLY A 176 25.36 10.12 27.86
CA GLY A 176 24.50 8.94 27.82
C GLY A 176 23.07 9.19 27.33
N SER A 177 22.74 10.42 26.90
CA SER A 177 21.44 10.73 26.31
C SER A 177 21.34 10.22 24.86
N ILE A 178 20.12 10.01 24.40
CA ILE A 178 19.87 9.71 22.98
C ILE A 178 19.82 11.01 22.21
N GLY A 179 20.71 11.14 21.24
CA GLY A 179 20.77 12.25 20.32
C GLY A 179 19.99 12.00 19.03
N LYS A 180 20.53 12.51 17.92
CA LYS A 180 19.87 12.44 16.60
C LYS A 180 19.63 11.00 16.16
N MET A 181 18.47 10.78 15.55
CA MET A 181 18.06 9.51 14.96
C MET A 181 17.93 9.62 13.44
N ASN A 182 18.18 8.53 12.75
CA ASN A 182 17.93 8.33 11.33
C ASN A 182 17.18 7.02 11.15
N ILE A 183 15.95 7.10 10.66
CA ILE A 183 15.05 5.96 10.55
C ILE A 183 14.74 5.71 9.08
N ARG A 184 14.94 4.47 8.64
CA ARG A 184 14.60 4.02 7.29
C ARG A 184 13.48 3.00 7.38
N SER A 185 12.29 3.45 7.01
CA SER A 185 11.09 2.63 6.95
C SER A 185 11.02 1.79 5.67
N PRO A 186 10.29 0.66 5.68
CA PRO A 186 9.97 -0.05 4.44
C PRO A 186 9.08 0.82 3.53
N TYR A 187 8.95 0.44 2.26
CA TYR A 187 8.06 1.11 1.31
C TYR A 187 6.65 1.24 1.90
N LYS A 188 5.99 2.40 1.73
CA LYS A 188 4.69 2.75 2.35
C LYS A 188 4.60 2.52 3.88
N GLY A 189 5.73 2.36 4.59
CA GLY A 189 5.79 2.00 6.00
C GLY A 189 6.09 3.14 6.96
N LYS A 190 5.69 4.38 6.64
CA LYS A 190 6.03 5.57 7.45
C LYS A 190 5.59 5.40 8.92
N LEU A 191 4.36 4.93 9.14
CA LEU A 191 3.78 4.65 10.46
C LEU A 191 4.64 3.70 11.31
N LEU A 192 5.22 2.67 10.68
CA LEU A 192 6.13 1.73 11.37
C LEU A 192 7.42 2.44 11.82
N GLY A 193 7.88 3.42 11.04
CA GLY A 193 9.03 4.27 11.37
C GLY A 193 8.78 5.19 12.57
N GLU A 194 7.62 5.83 12.60
CA GLU A 194 7.20 6.71 13.71
C GLU A 194 7.08 5.93 15.02
N GLU A 195 6.53 4.71 14.96
CA GLU A 195 6.47 3.83 16.12
C GLU A 195 7.85 3.37 16.59
N ALA A 196 8.74 3.03 15.65
CA ALA A 196 10.14 2.74 15.99
C ALA A 196 10.82 3.94 16.67
N GLU A 197 10.57 5.17 16.20
CA GLU A 197 11.08 6.38 16.82
C GLU A 197 10.59 6.52 18.27
N ARG A 198 9.29 6.31 18.50
CA ARG A 198 8.67 6.40 19.83
C ARG A 198 9.28 5.40 20.82
N ILE A 199 9.55 4.17 20.39
CA ILE A 199 10.16 3.13 21.24
C ILE A 199 11.57 3.56 21.66
N ILE A 200 12.35 4.11 20.73
CA ILE A 200 13.74 4.51 20.96
C ILE A 200 13.80 5.77 21.85
N LYS A 201 12.91 6.74 21.65
CA LYS A 201 12.79 7.90 22.55
C LYS A 201 12.49 7.55 24.01
N LYS A 202 11.90 6.36 24.26
CA LYS A 202 11.59 5.87 25.62
C LYS A 202 12.74 5.14 26.32
N LEU A 203 13.87 4.94 25.63
CA LEU A 203 15.02 4.28 26.25
C LEU A 203 15.58 5.12 27.42
N PRO A 204 16.06 4.47 28.48
CA PRO A 204 16.72 5.17 29.59
C PRO A 204 18.07 5.76 29.13
N LYS A 205 18.61 6.68 29.93
CA LYS A 205 19.98 7.15 29.75
C LYS A 205 20.97 5.98 29.91
N PHE A 206 21.97 5.97 29.04
CA PHE A 206 23.06 4.99 29.04
C PHE A 206 24.21 5.47 29.93
N LYS A 207 25.05 4.53 30.36
CA LYS A 207 26.44 4.84 30.66
C LYS A 207 27.15 5.12 29.34
N PRO A 208 27.86 6.26 29.19
CA PRO A 208 28.51 6.60 27.93
C PRO A 208 29.62 5.61 27.58
N GLY A 209 29.87 5.46 26.28
CA GLY A 209 31.01 4.68 25.79
C GLY A 209 32.30 5.48 25.91
N LYS A 210 33.44 4.78 25.94
CA LYS A 210 34.76 5.40 25.96
C LYS A 210 35.63 4.93 24.81
N HIS A 211 36.47 5.84 24.35
CA HIS A 211 37.53 5.55 23.39
C HIS A 211 38.77 6.36 23.74
N ASN A 212 39.92 5.71 23.78
CA ASN A 212 41.19 6.25 24.28
C ASN A 212 41.04 6.90 25.67
N GLY A 213 40.30 6.23 26.57
CA GLY A 213 40.05 6.70 27.94
C GLY A 213 39.07 7.87 28.08
N SER A 214 38.61 8.48 26.98
CA SER A 214 37.67 9.61 27.00
C SER A 214 36.25 9.19 26.63
N GLU A 215 35.25 9.83 27.24
CA GLU A 215 33.84 9.62 26.89
C GLU A 215 33.54 10.15 25.48
N VAL A 216 32.94 9.31 24.65
CA VAL A 216 32.72 9.60 23.23
C VAL A 216 31.27 9.41 22.84
N THR A 217 30.89 10.08 21.75
CA THR A 217 29.57 9.93 21.15
C THR A 217 29.55 8.70 20.25
N VAL A 218 28.61 7.79 20.49
CA VAL A 218 28.57 6.47 19.84
C VAL A 218 27.36 6.35 18.92
N LYS A 219 27.56 5.88 17.69
CA LYS A 219 26.47 5.56 16.76
C LYS A 219 26.12 4.07 16.84
N TYR A 220 24.84 3.79 17.07
CA TYR A 220 24.30 2.43 17.07
C TYR A 220 23.17 2.28 16.05
N GLY A 221 22.98 1.08 15.52
CA GLY A 221 21.90 0.79 14.59
C GLY A 221 21.32 -0.60 14.78
N LEU A 222 20.00 -0.71 14.63
CA LEU A 222 19.29 -1.99 14.70
C LEU A 222 18.09 -2.06 13.74
N PRO A 223 17.74 -3.25 13.26
CA PRO A 223 16.47 -3.49 12.60
C PRO A 223 15.36 -3.79 13.63
N ILE A 224 14.23 -3.10 13.54
CA ILE A 224 12.98 -3.46 14.22
C ILE A 224 12.05 -4.08 13.17
N THR A 225 11.56 -5.30 13.42
CA THR A 225 10.72 -6.03 12.46
C THR A 225 9.26 -5.99 12.90
N PHE A 226 8.39 -5.48 12.02
CA PHE A 226 6.95 -5.54 12.14
C PHE A 226 6.43 -6.62 11.20
N ARG A 227 5.70 -7.58 11.74
CA ARG A 227 5.16 -8.71 10.97
C ARG A 227 3.81 -9.13 11.55
N ILE A 228 2.89 -9.45 10.66
CA ILE A 228 1.56 -9.99 10.97
C ILE A 228 1.58 -11.46 10.54
N PRO A 229 1.51 -12.43 11.48
CA PRO A 229 1.47 -13.84 11.15
C PRO A 229 0.31 -14.18 10.21
N GLY A 230 0.57 -14.99 9.18
CA GLY A 230 -0.45 -15.44 8.23
C GLY A 230 -0.89 -14.42 7.18
N VAL A 231 -0.43 -13.17 7.22
CA VAL A 231 -0.85 -12.10 6.29
C VAL A 231 0.29 -11.72 5.34
N LYS A 232 0.00 -11.61 4.04
CA LYS A 232 0.97 -11.12 3.04
C LYS A 232 1.13 -9.59 3.14
N PRO A 233 2.35 -9.04 3.04
CA PRO A 233 2.54 -7.59 3.13
C PRO A 233 1.93 -6.88 1.91
N SER A 234 1.18 -5.81 2.15
CA SER A 234 0.58 -4.97 1.10
C SER A 234 1.59 -4.01 0.47
N ASN A 235 2.69 -3.75 1.16
CA ASN A 235 3.65 -2.70 0.85
C ASN A 235 4.91 -3.21 0.15
N ILE A 236 4.76 -4.19 -0.75
CA ILE A 236 5.85 -4.68 -1.59
C ILE A 236 6.04 -3.71 -2.77
N LYS A 237 7.28 -3.25 -3.01
CA LYS A 237 7.63 -2.61 -4.29
C LYS A 237 7.50 -3.68 -5.38
N LYS A 238 6.37 -3.72 -6.10
CA LYS A 238 6.31 -4.46 -7.36
C LYS A 238 7.40 -3.88 -8.27
N ALA A 239 8.32 -4.72 -8.73
CA ALA A 239 9.28 -4.31 -9.75
C ALA A 239 8.47 -4.04 -11.02
N THR A 240 8.20 -2.77 -11.32
CA THR A 240 7.64 -2.38 -12.61
C THR A 240 8.73 -2.66 -13.63
N LYS A 241 8.72 -3.85 -14.25
CA LYS A 241 9.58 -4.11 -15.40
C LYS A 241 9.09 -3.19 -16.52
N ASN A 242 9.78 -2.09 -16.74
CA ASN A 242 9.75 -1.43 -18.05
C ASN A 242 10.52 -2.36 -18.99
N ILE A 243 9.79 -3.24 -19.68
CA ILE A 243 10.38 -4.15 -20.65
C ILE A 243 10.44 -3.40 -21.96
N GLU A 244 11.63 -3.31 -22.56
CA GLU A 244 11.78 -2.81 -23.91
C GLU A 244 11.19 -3.85 -24.87
N LEU A 245 9.93 -3.65 -25.23
CA LEU A 245 9.19 -4.54 -26.11
C LEU A 245 9.34 -4.06 -27.56
N LYS A 246 9.84 -4.94 -28.42
CA LYS A 246 9.78 -4.76 -29.88
C LYS A 246 8.38 -5.14 -30.36
N GLU A 247 7.91 -4.45 -31.41
CA GLU A 247 6.65 -4.74 -32.11
C GLU A 247 5.41 -4.70 -31.21
N ILE A 248 4.92 -3.47 -30.97
CA ILE A 248 3.71 -3.21 -30.17
C ILE A 248 2.57 -2.78 -31.10
N TYR A 249 1.53 -3.59 -31.16
CA TYR A 249 0.38 -3.36 -32.04
C TYR A 249 -0.81 -2.76 -31.28
N ALA A 250 -1.63 -1.99 -31.99
CA ALA A 250 -2.91 -1.51 -31.48
C ALA A 250 -4.02 -2.56 -31.73
N PHE A 251 -5.12 -2.49 -30.98
CA PHE A 251 -6.22 -3.46 -31.07
C PHE A 251 -6.82 -3.59 -32.48
N ASN A 252 -6.88 -2.50 -33.24
CA ASN A 252 -7.38 -2.48 -34.62
C ASN A 252 -6.46 -3.15 -35.65
N GLU A 253 -5.22 -3.50 -35.26
CA GLU A 253 -4.22 -4.13 -36.11
C GLU A 253 -4.12 -5.65 -35.89
N LEU A 254 -4.97 -6.20 -35.02
CA LEU A 254 -4.95 -7.60 -34.60
C LEU A 254 -5.96 -8.46 -35.34
N GLU A 255 -5.60 -9.72 -35.51
CA GLU A 255 -6.49 -10.78 -35.96
C GLU A 255 -7.36 -11.26 -34.81
N THR A 256 -6.76 -11.50 -33.63
CA THR A 256 -7.49 -11.79 -32.39
C THR A 256 -7.07 -10.83 -31.28
N LEU A 257 -8.08 -10.31 -30.56
CA LEU A 257 -7.86 -9.40 -29.45
C LEU A 257 -7.39 -10.16 -28.21
N PRO A 258 -6.61 -9.51 -27.31
CA PRO A 258 -6.38 -10.04 -25.97
C PRO A 258 -7.72 -10.26 -25.24
N GLN A 259 -7.85 -11.38 -24.52
CA GLN A 259 -9.11 -11.75 -23.87
C GLN A 259 -8.93 -12.02 -22.39
N PHE A 260 -9.91 -11.58 -21.60
CA PHE A 260 -10.11 -12.09 -20.25
C PHE A 260 -10.51 -13.56 -20.30
N GLU A 261 -10.13 -14.33 -19.28
CA GLU A 261 -10.48 -15.76 -19.18
C GLU A 261 -11.99 -16.00 -19.25
N PHE A 262 -12.79 -15.07 -18.73
CA PHE A 262 -14.25 -15.13 -18.79
C PHE A 262 -14.80 -15.04 -20.23
N CYS A 263 -14.32 -14.08 -21.03
CA CYS A 263 -14.76 -13.89 -22.43
C CYS A 263 -14.52 -15.14 -23.29
N LYS A 264 -13.43 -15.86 -23.03
CA LYS A 264 -13.14 -17.14 -23.67
C LYS A 264 -14.18 -18.21 -23.32
N LYS A 265 -14.58 -18.30 -22.04
CA LYS A 265 -15.59 -19.29 -21.59
C LYS A 265 -16.96 -19.04 -22.23
N SER A 266 -17.32 -17.77 -22.46
CA SER A 266 -18.54 -17.40 -23.17
C SER A 266 -18.40 -17.47 -24.70
N ASN A 267 -17.23 -17.85 -25.21
CA ASN A 267 -16.88 -17.84 -26.64
C ASN A 267 -17.12 -16.48 -27.32
N ASP A 268 -17.02 -15.40 -26.55
CA ASP A 268 -17.23 -14.03 -27.02
C ASP A 268 -15.86 -13.37 -27.21
N THR A 269 -15.45 -13.27 -28.48
CA THR A 269 -14.17 -12.68 -28.87
C THR A 269 -14.28 -11.20 -29.20
N SER A 270 -15.41 -10.57 -28.92
CA SER A 270 -15.68 -9.18 -29.27
C SER A 270 -14.90 -8.19 -28.40
N LEU A 271 -14.66 -7.01 -28.96
CA LEU A 271 -14.16 -5.87 -28.20
C LEU A 271 -15.13 -5.47 -27.07
N ASP A 272 -16.42 -5.73 -27.25
CA ASP A 272 -17.45 -5.46 -26.25
C ASP A 272 -17.24 -6.29 -24.99
N CYS A 273 -16.98 -7.60 -25.13
CA CYS A 273 -16.68 -8.43 -23.97
C CYS A 273 -15.43 -7.96 -23.23
N PHE A 274 -14.35 -7.64 -23.96
CA PHE A 274 -13.13 -7.12 -23.36
C PHE A 274 -13.41 -5.85 -22.56
N ASN A 275 -14.09 -4.89 -23.17
CA ASN A 275 -14.45 -3.61 -22.56
C ASN A 275 -15.34 -3.80 -21.32
N LYS A 276 -16.35 -4.65 -21.42
CA LYS A 276 -17.26 -4.99 -20.31
C LYS A 276 -16.52 -5.61 -19.13
N GLN A 277 -15.64 -6.57 -19.39
CA GLN A 277 -14.85 -7.21 -18.34
C GLN A 277 -13.82 -6.27 -17.72
N LEU A 278 -13.23 -5.38 -18.51
CA LEU A 278 -12.33 -4.34 -18.00
C LEU A 278 -13.09 -3.38 -17.07
N VAL A 279 -14.27 -2.90 -17.47
CA VAL A 279 -15.13 -2.05 -16.64
C VAL A 279 -15.53 -2.78 -15.36
N GLN A 280 -15.93 -4.05 -15.46
CA GLN A 280 -16.30 -4.86 -14.30
C GLN A 280 -15.11 -5.00 -13.31
N HIS A 281 -13.91 -5.30 -13.81
CA HIS A 281 -12.71 -5.36 -12.98
C HIS A 281 -12.45 -4.04 -12.27
N ILE A 282 -12.62 -2.92 -12.99
CA ILE A 282 -12.47 -1.59 -12.42
C ILE A 282 -13.48 -1.38 -11.30
N GLN A 283 -14.76 -1.67 -11.55
CA GLN A 283 -15.82 -1.55 -10.54
C GLN A 283 -15.55 -2.36 -9.27
N GLU A 284 -15.01 -3.57 -9.41
CA GLU A 284 -14.76 -4.47 -8.28
C GLU A 284 -13.49 -4.12 -7.49
N ASN A 285 -12.56 -3.37 -8.09
CA ASN A 285 -11.21 -3.17 -7.52
C ASN A 285 -10.81 -1.71 -7.32
N PHE A 286 -11.63 -0.78 -7.79
CA PHE A 286 -11.40 0.65 -7.70
C PHE A 286 -11.78 1.18 -6.32
N ALA A 287 -10.92 2.03 -5.77
CA ALA A 287 -11.19 2.80 -4.57
C ALA A 287 -10.72 4.24 -4.80
N TYR A 288 -11.64 5.21 -4.62
CA TYR A 288 -11.29 6.62 -4.69
C TYR A 288 -10.35 6.96 -3.52
N PRO A 289 -9.16 7.54 -3.76
CA PRO A 289 -8.22 7.86 -2.68
C PRO A 289 -8.81 8.89 -1.70
N SER A 290 -8.77 8.60 -0.40
CA SER A 290 -9.27 9.52 0.66
C SER A 290 -8.63 10.90 0.55
N ASP A 291 -7.31 10.97 0.42
CA ASP A 291 -6.63 12.26 0.34
C ASP A 291 -7.03 13.04 -0.93
N ALA A 292 -7.49 12.36 -2.00
CA ALA A 292 -8.02 13.05 -3.17
C ALA A 292 -9.41 13.64 -2.88
N VAL A 293 -10.24 12.97 -2.07
CA VAL A 293 -11.52 13.52 -1.59
C VAL A 293 -11.27 14.73 -0.68
N ASP A 294 -10.41 14.59 0.32
CA ASP A 294 -10.13 15.64 1.31
C ASP A 294 -9.59 16.93 0.67
N ASN A 295 -8.86 16.77 -0.44
CA ASN A 295 -8.28 17.88 -1.19
C ASN A 295 -9.10 18.29 -2.43
N ASN A 296 -10.33 17.79 -2.58
CA ASN A 296 -11.23 18.05 -3.72
C ASN A 296 -10.59 17.79 -5.11
N ILE A 297 -9.69 16.81 -5.20
CA ILE A 297 -8.97 16.45 -6.42
C ILE A 297 -9.83 15.50 -7.25
N HIS A 298 -10.17 15.93 -8.47
CA HIS A 298 -10.95 15.20 -9.47
C HIS A 298 -10.35 15.39 -10.87
N GLY A 299 -10.87 14.68 -11.86
CA GLY A 299 -10.51 14.84 -13.26
C GLY A 299 -10.14 13.55 -13.98
N VAL A 300 -9.69 13.69 -15.24
CA VAL A 300 -9.46 12.56 -16.13
C VAL A 300 -8.00 12.10 -16.09
N VAL A 301 -7.79 10.81 -15.83
CA VAL A 301 -6.50 10.14 -15.94
C VAL A 301 -6.49 9.27 -17.19
N ASN A 302 -5.59 9.57 -18.12
CA ASN A 302 -5.34 8.72 -19.27
C ASN A 302 -4.44 7.56 -18.86
N VAL A 303 -4.95 6.34 -19.02
CA VAL A 303 -4.25 5.11 -18.70
C VAL A 303 -3.79 4.45 -19.98
N ARG A 304 -2.52 4.03 -20.04
CA ARG A 304 -1.94 3.23 -21.13
C ARG A 304 -1.18 2.06 -20.53
N PHE A 305 -1.31 0.88 -21.12
CA PHE A 305 -0.51 -0.29 -20.74
C PHE A 305 -0.30 -1.19 -21.95
N VAL A 306 0.60 -2.16 -21.81
CA VAL A 306 0.88 -3.17 -22.81
C VAL A 306 0.54 -4.55 -22.24
N ILE A 307 -0.22 -5.34 -22.98
CA ILE A 307 -0.39 -6.77 -22.73
C ILE A 307 0.68 -7.46 -23.55
N ASN A 308 1.63 -8.11 -22.90
CA ASN A 308 2.72 -8.80 -23.62
C ASN A 308 2.22 -10.11 -24.27
N LYS A 309 3.08 -10.74 -25.07
CA LYS A 309 2.81 -12.04 -25.71
C LYS A 309 2.44 -13.16 -24.74
N ASP A 310 2.83 -13.04 -23.46
CA ASP A 310 2.53 -14.01 -22.42
C ASP A 310 1.19 -13.71 -21.72
N GLY A 311 0.52 -12.60 -22.07
CA GLY A 311 -0.74 -12.15 -21.48
C GLY A 311 -0.59 -11.35 -20.20
N GLU A 312 0.62 -10.92 -19.85
CA GLU A 312 0.89 -10.12 -18.65
C GLU A 312 0.78 -8.63 -18.96
N VAL A 313 0.25 -7.87 -18.00
CA VAL A 313 0.18 -6.40 -18.09
C VAL A 313 1.51 -5.80 -17.67
N VAL A 314 2.14 -5.07 -18.59
CA VAL A 314 3.44 -4.44 -18.42
C VAL A 314 3.41 -3.00 -18.96
N ASN A 315 4.47 -2.24 -18.70
CA ASN A 315 4.64 -0.86 -19.20
C ASN A 315 3.42 0.05 -18.92
N ILE A 316 2.88 0.00 -17.70
CA ILE A 316 1.73 0.82 -17.29
C ILE A 316 2.19 2.28 -17.16
N GLN A 317 1.50 3.17 -17.88
CA GLN A 317 1.70 4.61 -17.89
C GLN A 317 0.37 5.29 -17.55
N THR A 318 0.42 6.28 -16.69
CA THR A 318 -0.74 7.09 -16.27
C THR A 318 -0.38 8.56 -16.40
N LYS A 319 -1.29 9.35 -16.98
CA LYS A 319 -1.15 10.79 -17.11
C LYS A 319 -2.46 11.48 -16.75
N GLY A 320 -2.47 12.20 -15.64
CA GLY A 320 -3.61 12.94 -15.11
C GLY A 320 -3.41 14.45 -15.11
N PRO A 321 -4.27 15.21 -14.40
CA PRO A 321 -4.12 16.66 -14.24
C PRO A 321 -2.88 17.03 -13.41
N ALA A 322 -2.47 18.30 -13.44
CA ALA A 322 -1.23 18.77 -12.81
C ALA A 322 -1.13 18.46 -11.29
N ASN A 323 -2.25 18.51 -10.58
CA ASN A 323 -2.39 18.15 -9.16
C ASN A 323 -2.89 16.70 -8.95
N GLY A 324 -3.05 15.91 -10.02
CA GLY A 324 -3.68 14.60 -10.04
C GLY A 324 -2.76 13.41 -9.78
N LYS A 325 -1.54 13.61 -9.26
CA LYS A 325 -0.57 12.52 -9.05
C LYS A 325 -1.13 11.39 -8.17
N ILE A 326 -2.01 11.72 -7.22
CA ILE A 326 -2.71 10.73 -6.41
C ILE A 326 -3.69 9.89 -7.23
N LEU A 327 -4.41 10.51 -8.17
CA LEU A 327 -5.31 9.84 -9.11
C LEU A 327 -4.53 8.94 -10.09
N GLU A 328 -3.37 9.40 -10.57
CA GLU A 328 -2.46 8.60 -11.40
C GLU A 328 -2.00 7.32 -10.67
N ILE A 329 -1.61 7.44 -9.40
CA ILE A 329 -1.23 6.29 -8.57
C ILE A 329 -2.42 5.34 -8.39
N ALA A 330 -3.62 5.87 -8.14
CA ALA A 330 -4.83 5.07 -7.99
C ALA A 330 -5.16 4.29 -9.27
N ALA A 331 -5.17 4.98 -10.42
CA ALA A 331 -5.39 4.37 -11.73
C ALA A 331 -4.33 3.31 -12.05
N ARG A 332 -3.04 3.56 -11.75
CA ARG A 332 -1.99 2.57 -11.94
C ARG A 332 -2.21 1.33 -11.09
N ASN A 333 -2.55 1.50 -9.81
CA ASN A 333 -2.79 0.37 -8.90
C ASN A 333 -3.97 -0.52 -9.37
N LEU A 334 -4.99 0.08 -9.99
CA LEU A 334 -6.13 -0.62 -10.56
C LEU A 334 -5.72 -1.55 -11.71
N ILE A 335 -4.88 -1.04 -12.62
CA ILE A 335 -4.33 -1.81 -13.74
C ILE A 335 -3.37 -2.90 -13.27
N GLU A 336 -2.58 -2.63 -12.23
CA GLU A 336 -1.68 -3.62 -11.61
C GLU A 336 -2.41 -4.81 -10.97
N LYS A 337 -3.73 -4.72 -10.78
CA LYS A 337 -4.59 -5.81 -10.28
C LYS A 337 -5.23 -6.62 -11.41
N LEU A 338 -5.10 -6.22 -12.68
CA LEU A 338 -5.70 -6.95 -13.79
C LEU A 338 -5.21 -8.41 -13.81
N PRO A 339 -6.11 -9.37 -14.08
CA PRO A 339 -5.72 -10.76 -14.24
C PRO A 339 -4.84 -10.94 -15.48
N LYS A 340 -4.19 -12.11 -15.55
CA LYS A 340 -3.48 -12.51 -16.75
C LYS A 340 -4.46 -12.70 -17.91
N PHE A 341 -4.12 -12.17 -19.08
CA PHE A 341 -4.90 -12.26 -20.30
C PHE A 341 -4.51 -13.48 -21.12
N LYS A 342 -5.39 -13.89 -22.03
CA LYS A 342 -4.95 -14.59 -23.24
C LYS A 342 -4.39 -13.56 -24.21
N SER A 343 -3.22 -13.83 -24.79
CA SER A 343 -2.57 -12.93 -25.74
C SER A 343 -3.41 -12.71 -27.00
N GLY A 344 -3.27 -11.53 -27.60
CA GLY A 344 -3.79 -11.27 -28.94
C GLY A 344 -2.86 -11.80 -30.02
N THR A 345 -3.42 -12.12 -31.19
CA THR A 345 -2.64 -12.63 -32.33
C THR A 345 -2.67 -11.68 -33.52
N LYS A 346 -1.56 -11.68 -34.25
CA LYS A 346 -1.42 -11.04 -35.56
C LYS A 346 -0.61 -11.97 -36.46
N ASN A 347 -1.11 -12.24 -37.67
CA ASN A 347 -0.50 -13.20 -38.60
C ASN A 347 -0.28 -14.58 -37.94
N GLY A 348 -1.26 -15.06 -37.15
CA GLY A 348 -1.15 -16.30 -36.39
C GLY A 348 -0.19 -16.31 -35.18
N ASN A 349 0.62 -15.27 -34.96
CA ASN A 349 1.59 -15.19 -33.86
C ASN A 349 1.06 -14.38 -32.68
N SER A 350 1.40 -14.77 -31.45
CA SER A 350 1.13 -13.96 -30.25
C SER A 350 2.02 -12.72 -30.22
N VAL A 351 1.42 -11.55 -30.03
CA VAL A 351 2.13 -10.26 -30.12
C VAL A 351 1.90 -9.38 -28.90
N ASN A 352 2.72 -8.34 -28.74
CA ASN A 352 2.53 -7.33 -27.70
C ASN A 352 1.47 -6.32 -28.15
N VAL A 353 0.52 -6.01 -27.27
CA VAL A 353 -0.64 -5.19 -27.61
C VAL A 353 -0.73 -4.00 -26.68
N LYS A 354 -0.74 -2.76 -27.22
CA LYS A 354 -1.01 -1.55 -26.44
C LYS A 354 -2.51 -1.29 -26.36
N TYR A 355 -2.96 -0.92 -25.17
CA TYR A 355 -4.31 -0.43 -24.93
C TYR A 355 -4.27 0.87 -24.13
N SER A 356 -5.22 1.76 -24.39
CA SER A 356 -5.35 3.02 -23.68
C SER A 356 -6.80 3.43 -23.54
N PHE A 357 -7.15 3.94 -22.36
CA PHE A 357 -8.50 4.41 -22.07
C PHE A 357 -8.47 5.51 -20.99
N PRO A 358 -9.40 6.47 -21.02
CA PRO A 358 -9.54 7.47 -19.98
C PRO A 358 -10.34 6.94 -18.77
N VAL A 359 -9.86 7.25 -17.58
CA VAL A 359 -10.60 7.07 -16.31
C VAL A 359 -10.95 8.45 -15.77
N ASN A 360 -12.24 8.76 -15.69
CA ASN A 360 -12.76 10.01 -15.16
C ASN A 360 -13.07 9.85 -13.66
N PHE A 361 -12.35 10.58 -12.83
CA PHE A 361 -12.55 10.63 -11.38
C PHE A 361 -13.47 11.80 -11.06
N GLU A 362 -14.65 11.50 -10.53
CA GLU A 362 -15.64 12.51 -10.17
C GLU A 362 -15.91 12.47 -8.66
N LEU A 363 -16.07 13.66 -8.08
CA LEU A 363 -16.55 13.83 -6.71
C LEU A 363 -18.05 14.09 -6.79
N ASP A 364 -18.81 13.28 -6.05
CA ASP A 364 -20.27 13.40 -5.98
C ASP A 364 -20.74 14.52 -5.05
#